data_AF-A0A7X7N044-F1
#
_entry.id   AF-A0A7X7N044-F1
#
_cell.length_a   1.000
_cell.length_b   1.000
_cell.length_c   1.000
_cell.angle_alpha   90.00
_cell.angle_beta   90.00
_cell.angle_gamma   90.00
#
_symmetry.space_group_name_H-M   'P 1'
#
loop_
_entity.id
_entity.type
_entity.pdbx_description
1 polymer ?
#
loop_
_entity_poly.entity_id
_entity_poly.type
_entity_poly.pdbx_seq_one_letter_code
_entity_poly.pdbx_strand_id
1 'polypeptide(L)'
;FGKRRAYQRKVGIAPFDGIFSAHGFVFRANRDVIDENLLPYFIQSDQFMNRAIEISVGSLSPTINWSELKKQVFVLPSIEEQRKIVETISAADEVSKRYVKEFNDLSRLKLKYEDINFLLHEVIKKNPSIPKNWRIGYVTDLVEIDPRFPKGIETDTVSFVPMDLIDENGNIVEQRIEPLEKVKKGYTYFAEGDILFAKITPCMENGKGTLATNLLNGIGFGSTEFYVIRPYDKNDTQYLYSLSMSKVFRRRAERWMQGSAGQRRVPKDFFSKRLIAIPPEKERQRIGEMFREIDYNLFLLKEQINKSRKLTNNLLNTYLDVGGAN
;
A
#
# COMPACT_ATOMS: atom_id res chain seq x y z
N PHE A 1 15.58 -2.98 -21.42
CA PHE A 1 15.43 -1.74 -20.65
C PHE A 1 14.43 -0.81 -21.34
N GLY A 2 13.45 -0.25 -20.63
CA GLY A 2 12.46 0.66 -21.23
C GLY A 2 13.02 2.08 -21.44
N LYS A 3 13.03 2.60 -22.68
CA LYS A 3 13.61 3.93 -22.97
C LYS A 3 12.69 5.12 -22.66
N ARG A 4 11.43 4.88 -22.30
CA ARG A 4 10.46 5.91 -21.89
C ARG A 4 10.32 5.93 -20.37
N ARG A 5 10.30 7.13 -19.80
CA ARG A 5 10.15 7.37 -18.35
C ARG A 5 11.22 6.62 -17.56
N ALA A 6 12.48 6.97 -17.81
CA ALA A 6 13.65 6.31 -17.22
C ALA A 6 13.52 6.16 -15.71
N TYR A 7 12.99 7.15 -15.00
CA TYR A 7 12.73 7.13 -13.56
C TYR A 7 11.93 5.92 -13.03
N GLN A 8 11.22 5.18 -13.90
CA GLN A 8 10.54 3.94 -13.54
C GLN A 8 11.46 2.71 -13.44
N ARG A 9 12.76 2.82 -13.79
CA ARG A 9 13.79 1.77 -13.70
C ARG A 9 13.37 0.41 -14.29
N LYS A 10 12.70 0.43 -15.44
CA LYS A 10 12.16 -0.79 -16.10
C LYS A 10 13.27 -1.60 -16.77
N VAL A 11 13.88 -2.50 -16.02
CA VAL A 11 14.91 -3.45 -16.47
C VAL A 11 14.39 -4.88 -16.33
N GLY A 12 14.76 -5.75 -17.25
CA GLY A 12 14.42 -7.16 -17.20
C GLY A 12 15.45 -7.98 -17.97
N ILE A 13 15.70 -9.20 -17.50
CA ILE A 13 16.52 -10.19 -18.18
C ILE A 13 15.59 -10.99 -19.09
N ALA A 14 15.94 -11.12 -20.37
CA ALA A 14 15.16 -11.92 -21.30
C ALA A 14 15.32 -13.42 -20.92
N PRO A 15 14.23 -14.14 -20.60
CA PRO A 15 14.32 -15.55 -20.21
C PRO A 15 14.43 -16.50 -21.41
N PHE A 16 14.19 -16.00 -22.63
CA PHE A 16 14.26 -16.71 -23.89
C PHE A 16 14.49 -15.71 -25.04
N ASP A 17 14.88 -16.22 -26.22
CA ASP A 17 15.07 -15.42 -27.42
C ASP A 17 13.74 -14.94 -28.00
N GLY A 18 13.66 -13.67 -28.40
CA GLY A 18 12.44 -13.11 -28.97
C GLY A 18 12.55 -11.66 -29.41
N ILE A 19 11.42 -11.09 -29.80
CA ILE A 19 11.30 -9.70 -30.25
C ILE A 19 10.90 -8.84 -29.05
N PHE A 20 11.62 -7.74 -28.84
CA PHE A 20 11.31 -6.76 -27.80
C PHE A 20 10.72 -5.47 -28.39
N SER A 21 9.98 -4.72 -27.58
CA SER A 21 9.33 -3.47 -28.02
C SER A 21 10.34 -2.47 -28.58
N ALA A 22 10.00 -1.83 -29.70
CA ALA A 22 10.74 -0.70 -30.26
C ALA A 22 10.85 0.52 -29.30
N HIS A 23 10.07 0.52 -28.21
CA HIS A 23 10.14 1.49 -27.12
C HIS A 23 11.08 1.09 -25.98
N GLY A 24 12.07 0.23 -26.25
CA GLY A 24 13.14 -0.10 -25.32
C GLY A 24 14.51 -0.24 -25.98
N PHE A 25 15.53 -0.41 -25.14
CA PHE A 25 16.88 -0.82 -25.51
C PHE A 25 17.09 -2.28 -25.12
N VAL A 26 17.73 -3.02 -26.01
CA VAL A 26 18.24 -4.37 -25.76
C VAL A 26 19.74 -4.24 -25.54
N PHE A 27 20.20 -4.63 -24.35
CA PHE A 27 21.63 -4.68 -24.04
C PHE A 27 22.07 -6.14 -24.11
N ARG A 28 23.23 -6.38 -24.71
CA ARG A 28 23.92 -7.67 -24.71
C ARG A 28 25.31 -7.43 -24.13
N ALA A 29 25.70 -8.24 -23.15
CA ALA A 29 27.02 -8.14 -22.56
C ALA A 29 28.07 -8.48 -23.63
N ASN A 30 29.09 -7.62 -23.77
CA ASN A 30 30.36 -8.06 -24.33
C ASN A 30 31.12 -8.78 -23.21
N ARG A 31 31.13 -10.11 -23.26
CA ARG A 31 31.64 -10.97 -22.17
C ARG A 31 33.14 -10.82 -21.91
N ASP A 32 33.88 -10.22 -22.84
CA ASP A 32 35.30 -9.89 -22.66
C ASP A 32 35.51 -8.66 -21.78
N VAL A 33 34.47 -7.86 -21.57
CA VAL A 33 34.53 -6.56 -20.89
C VAL A 33 33.67 -6.52 -19.64
N ILE A 34 32.45 -7.06 -19.70
CA ILE A 34 31.49 -7.04 -18.59
C ILE A 34 30.93 -8.42 -18.30
N ASP A 35 30.91 -8.79 -17.02
CA ASP A 35 30.19 -9.97 -16.55
C ASP A 35 28.70 -9.80 -16.83
N GLU A 36 28.11 -10.77 -17.52
CA GLU A 36 26.71 -10.69 -17.93
C GLU A 36 25.74 -10.63 -16.76
N ASN A 37 26.14 -11.12 -15.58
CA ASN A 37 25.36 -11.05 -14.35
C ASN A 37 25.50 -9.70 -13.65
N LEU A 38 26.58 -8.94 -13.90
CA LEU A 38 26.74 -7.58 -13.37
C LEU A 38 25.88 -6.58 -14.15
N LEU A 39 25.75 -6.77 -15.47
CA LEU A 39 25.07 -5.84 -16.36
C LEU A 39 23.64 -5.44 -15.91
N PRO A 40 22.76 -6.37 -15.46
CA PRO A 40 21.44 -6.00 -14.94
C PRO A 40 21.49 -5.13 -13.68
N TYR A 41 22.47 -5.33 -12.81
CA TYR A 41 22.68 -4.48 -11.65
C TYR A 41 23.20 -3.12 -12.08
N PHE A 42 24.23 -3.07 -12.93
CA PHE A 42 24.77 -1.82 -13.47
C PHE A 42 23.70 -0.93 -14.11
N ILE A 43 22.83 -1.48 -14.96
CA ILE A 43 21.74 -0.73 -15.59
C ILE A 43 20.73 -0.20 -14.54
N GLN A 44 20.57 -0.91 -13.42
CA GLN A 44 19.71 -0.49 -12.30
C GLN A 44 20.37 0.48 -11.32
N SER A 45 21.70 0.70 -11.41
CA SER A 45 22.47 1.60 -10.54
C SER A 45 21.99 3.05 -10.63
N ASP A 46 22.25 3.83 -9.58
CA ASP A 46 21.96 5.26 -9.59
C ASP A 46 22.79 6.00 -10.63
N GLN A 47 24.05 5.61 -10.82
CA GLN A 47 24.94 6.18 -11.84
C GLN A 47 24.32 6.07 -13.24
N PHE A 48 23.89 4.87 -13.65
CA PHE A 48 23.25 4.68 -14.95
C PHE A 48 21.89 5.39 -15.04
N MET A 49 21.07 5.27 -13.99
CA MET A 49 19.70 5.77 -14.01
C MET A 49 19.63 7.31 -13.97
N ASN A 50 20.51 7.96 -13.22
CA ASN A 50 20.59 9.43 -13.16
C ASN A 50 20.97 9.98 -14.53
N ARG A 51 21.97 9.39 -15.19
CA ARG A 51 22.32 9.79 -16.56
C ARG A 51 21.17 9.57 -17.53
N ALA A 52 20.51 8.41 -17.45
CA ALA A 52 19.37 8.09 -18.32
C ALA A 52 18.21 9.10 -18.16
N ILE A 53 17.97 9.60 -16.94
CA ILE A 53 16.98 10.65 -16.67
C ILE A 53 17.45 12.00 -17.24
N GLU A 54 18.70 12.39 -16.97
CA GLU A 54 19.29 13.66 -17.41
C GLU A 54 19.19 13.87 -18.93
N ILE A 55 19.47 12.82 -19.71
CA ILE A 55 19.46 12.87 -21.19
C ILE A 55 18.08 12.58 -21.79
N SER A 56 17.04 12.42 -20.97
CA SER A 56 15.69 12.17 -21.46
C SER A 56 15.07 13.45 -22.01
N VAL A 57 14.47 13.36 -23.20
CA VAL A 57 13.81 14.49 -23.89
C VAL A 57 12.30 14.31 -23.95
N GLY A 58 11.58 15.44 -23.88
CA GLY A 58 10.11 15.50 -23.94
C GLY A 58 9.44 15.56 -22.56
N SER A 59 8.32 16.29 -22.45
CA SER A 59 7.66 16.57 -21.16
C SER A 59 6.78 15.41 -20.65
N LEU A 60 5.74 15.02 -21.40
CA LEU A 60 4.72 14.06 -20.93
C LEU A 60 5.18 12.59 -20.96
N SER A 61 6.16 12.27 -21.81
CA SER A 61 6.75 10.93 -21.91
C SER A 61 8.23 11.04 -22.26
N PRO A 62 9.07 11.46 -21.29
CA PRO A 62 10.50 11.62 -21.52
C PRO A 62 11.10 10.35 -22.09
N THR A 63 11.88 10.48 -23.17
CA THR A 63 12.52 9.36 -23.87
C THR A 63 14.03 9.55 -23.87
N ILE A 64 14.76 8.51 -23.52
CA ILE A 64 16.22 8.52 -23.43
C ILE A 64 16.82 8.67 -24.84
N ASN A 65 17.77 9.59 -25.00
CA ASN A 65 18.54 9.72 -26.22
C ASN A 65 19.70 8.70 -26.27
N TRP A 66 19.64 7.75 -27.21
CA TRP A 66 20.68 6.74 -27.40
C TRP A 66 22.03 7.33 -27.80
N SER A 67 22.05 8.38 -28.64
CA SER A 67 23.30 8.99 -29.10
C SER A 67 24.11 9.59 -27.95
N GLU A 68 23.41 10.02 -26.90
CA GLU A 68 24.02 10.55 -25.68
C GLU A 68 24.30 9.44 -24.66
N LEU A 69 23.39 8.48 -24.50
CA LEU A 69 23.57 7.37 -23.54
C LEU A 69 24.83 6.56 -23.86
N LYS A 70 25.07 6.26 -25.15
CA LYS A 70 26.21 5.45 -25.59
C LYS A 70 27.58 6.12 -25.33
N LYS A 71 27.60 7.43 -25.07
CA LYS A 71 28.82 8.20 -24.75
C LYS A 71 29.13 8.20 -23.26
N GLN A 72 28.25 7.65 -22.42
CA GLN A 72 28.44 7.65 -20.97
C GLN A 72 29.70 6.88 -20.62
N VAL A 73 30.58 7.53 -19.87
CA VAL A 73 31.78 6.94 -19.28
C VAL A 73 31.45 6.52 -17.86
N PHE A 74 31.92 5.35 -17.47
CA PHE A 74 31.80 4.84 -16.12
C PHE A 74 33.02 3.98 -15.82
N VAL A 75 33.31 3.84 -14.53
CA VAL A 75 34.38 2.98 -14.03
C VAL A 75 33.88 1.55 -14.14
N LEU A 76 34.65 0.70 -14.81
CA LEU A 76 34.36 -0.71 -14.90
C LEU A 76 35.56 -1.47 -14.33
N PRO A 77 35.40 -2.18 -13.19
CA PRO A 77 36.49 -2.91 -12.58
C PRO A 77 36.87 -4.13 -13.42
N SER A 78 37.96 -4.80 -13.06
CA SER A 78 38.42 -6.01 -13.75
C SER A 78 37.35 -7.11 -13.73
N ILE A 79 37.36 -8.03 -14.69
CA ILE A 79 36.36 -9.10 -14.76
C ILE A 79 36.30 -9.95 -13.48
N GLU A 80 37.43 -10.11 -12.78
CA GLU A 80 37.51 -10.82 -11.50
C GLU A 80 36.83 -10.05 -10.36
N GLU A 81 37.04 -8.74 -10.29
CA GLU A 81 36.36 -7.88 -9.33
C GLU A 81 34.86 -7.79 -9.61
N GLN A 82 34.46 -7.71 -10.88
CA GLN A 82 33.05 -7.77 -11.28
C GLN A 82 32.36 -9.02 -10.76
N ARG A 83 33.01 -10.19 -10.83
CA ARG A 83 32.47 -11.45 -10.28
C ARG A 83 32.30 -11.41 -8.76
N LYS A 84 33.27 -10.84 -8.02
CA LYS A 84 33.16 -10.64 -6.56
C LYS A 84 32.01 -9.69 -6.19
N ILE A 85 31.82 -8.64 -6.99
CA ILE A 85 30.71 -7.70 -6.85
C ILE A 85 29.38 -8.43 -7.06
N VAL A 86 29.27 -9.21 -8.14
CA VAL A 86 28.08 -10.01 -8.44
C VAL A 86 27.77 -10.99 -7.31
N GLU A 87 28.76 -11.72 -6.80
CA GLU A 87 28.59 -12.67 -5.69
C GLU A 87 28.03 -11.99 -4.44
N THR A 88 28.54 -10.80 -4.11
CA THR A 88 28.09 -10.04 -2.95
C THR A 88 26.67 -9.49 -3.13
N ILE A 89 26.40 -8.89 -4.29
CA ILE A 89 25.12 -8.23 -4.56
C ILE A 89 24.00 -9.24 -4.79
N SER A 90 24.30 -10.37 -5.45
CA SER A 90 23.32 -11.43 -5.70
C SER A 90 22.81 -12.03 -4.39
N ALA A 91 23.68 -12.23 -3.39
CA ALA A 91 23.27 -12.71 -2.07
C ALA A 91 22.23 -11.78 -1.41
N ALA A 92 22.44 -10.46 -1.48
CA ALA A 92 21.48 -9.48 -0.97
C ALA A 92 20.17 -9.45 -1.79
N ASP A 93 20.27 -9.53 -3.11
CA ASP A 93 19.12 -9.56 -4.02
C ASP A 93 18.27 -10.84 -3.84
N GLU A 94 18.90 -11.99 -3.58
CA GLU A 94 18.21 -13.24 -3.27
C GLU A 94 17.39 -13.15 -1.98
N VAL A 95 17.91 -12.50 -0.94
CA VAL A 95 17.16 -12.20 0.28
C VAL A 95 15.94 -11.34 -0.05
N SER A 96 16.12 -10.28 -0.84
CA SER A 96 15.02 -9.40 -1.29
C SER A 96 13.94 -10.17 -2.04
N LYS A 97 14.35 -11.04 -2.97
CA LYS A 97 13.43 -11.90 -3.75
C LYS A 97 12.62 -12.83 -2.84
N ARG A 98 13.23 -13.40 -1.80
CA ARG A 98 12.51 -14.24 -0.82
C ARG A 98 11.45 -13.43 -0.07
N TYR A 99 11.79 -12.24 0.43
CA TYR A 99 10.81 -11.37 1.09
C TYR A 99 9.68 -10.93 0.16
N VAL A 100 9.98 -10.58 -1.09
CA VAL A 100 8.96 -10.23 -2.09
C VAL A 100 8.03 -11.41 -2.35
N LYS A 101 8.57 -12.64 -2.47
CA LYS A 101 7.75 -13.85 -2.64
C LYS A 101 6.84 -14.06 -1.43
N GLU A 102 7.39 -14.00 -0.23
CA GLU A 102 6.65 -14.17 1.02
C GLU A 102 5.54 -13.12 1.19
N PHE A 103 5.85 -11.84 0.93
CA PHE A 103 4.86 -10.75 0.92
C PHE A 103 3.70 -11.03 -0.03
N ASN A 104 4.00 -11.51 -1.24
CA ASN A 104 2.98 -11.83 -2.24
C ASN A 104 2.14 -13.05 -1.83
N ASP A 105 2.76 -14.08 -1.26
CA ASP A 105 2.07 -15.29 -0.80
C ASP A 105 1.16 -14.97 0.39
N LEU A 106 1.64 -14.18 1.36
CA LEU A 106 0.84 -13.72 2.49
C LEU A 106 -0.29 -12.78 2.06
N SER A 107 -0.03 -11.86 1.11
CA SER A 107 -1.06 -10.98 0.55
C SER A 107 -2.17 -11.78 -0.15
N ARG A 108 -1.81 -12.84 -0.88
CA ARG A 108 -2.79 -13.75 -1.51
C ARG A 108 -3.58 -14.52 -0.47
N LEU A 109 -2.94 -14.98 0.60
CA LEU A 109 -3.61 -15.65 1.71
C LEU A 109 -4.63 -14.71 2.37
N LYS A 110 -4.21 -13.47 2.69
CA LYS A 110 -5.08 -12.43 3.24
C LYS A 110 -6.33 -12.24 2.39
N LEU A 111 -6.16 -12.02 1.07
CA LEU A 111 -7.28 -11.81 0.16
C LEU A 111 -8.25 -13.00 0.13
N LYS A 112 -7.74 -14.23 0.10
CA LYS A 112 -8.58 -15.44 0.18
C LYS A 112 -9.37 -15.51 1.49
N TYR A 113 -8.72 -15.16 2.61
CA TYR A 113 -9.37 -15.12 3.91
C TYR A 113 -10.42 -14.01 4.00
N GLU A 114 -10.18 -12.83 3.40
CA GLU A 114 -11.18 -11.76 3.32
C GLU A 114 -12.43 -12.23 2.56
N ASP A 115 -12.23 -12.83 1.39
CA ASP A 115 -13.32 -13.37 0.55
C ASP A 115 -14.18 -14.40 1.32
N ILE A 116 -13.54 -15.27 2.11
CA ILE A 116 -14.22 -16.30 2.92
C ILE A 116 -14.95 -15.71 4.12
N ASN A 117 -14.29 -14.86 4.91
CA ASN A 117 -14.76 -14.46 6.24
C ASN A 117 -15.63 -13.21 6.23
N PHE A 118 -15.30 -12.21 5.41
CA PHE A 118 -16.06 -10.96 5.37
C PHE A 118 -17.22 -11.03 4.38
N LEU A 119 -17.13 -11.91 3.36
CA LEU A 119 -18.13 -11.97 2.28
C LEU A 119 -18.58 -13.36 1.88
N LEU A 120 -18.24 -14.41 2.65
CA LEU A 120 -18.83 -15.75 2.64
C LEU A 120 -19.55 -16.07 1.31
N HIS A 121 -18.82 -16.05 0.18
CA HIS A 121 -19.33 -15.76 -1.18
C HIS A 121 -20.87 -15.73 -1.31
N GLU A 122 -21.42 -14.51 -1.21
CA GLU A 122 -22.86 -14.18 -1.31
C GLU A 122 -23.75 -14.54 -0.11
N VAL A 123 -23.23 -14.76 1.09
CA VAL A 123 -24.06 -15.14 2.25
C VAL A 123 -25.03 -16.23 1.83
N ILE A 124 -24.55 -17.21 1.04
CA ILE A 124 -25.38 -18.21 0.38
C ILE A 124 -26.15 -17.70 -0.87
N LYS A 125 -25.79 -18.13 -2.08
CA LYS A 125 -26.71 -18.04 -3.24
C LYS A 125 -27.84 -19.13 -3.23
N LYS A 126 -27.88 -20.02 -2.21
CA LYS A 126 -28.40 -21.41 -2.30
C LYS A 126 -28.85 -22.22 -1.02
N ASN A 127 -29.10 -21.65 0.16
CA ASN A 127 -28.79 -22.26 1.50
C ASN A 127 -29.03 -23.76 1.63
N PRO A 128 -27.98 -24.58 1.86
CA PRO A 128 -27.52 -24.79 3.24
C PRO A 128 -26.00 -25.11 3.31
N SER A 129 -25.14 -24.30 3.93
CA SER A 129 -25.11 -24.08 5.37
C SER A 129 -24.05 -23.00 5.66
N ILE A 130 -24.45 -21.91 6.31
CA ILE A 130 -23.51 -21.02 6.99
C ILE A 130 -22.78 -21.85 8.06
N PRO A 131 -21.48 -21.59 8.37
CA PRO A 131 -20.86 -22.20 9.54
C PRO A 131 -21.77 -22.11 10.76
N LYS A 132 -21.89 -23.23 11.50
CA LYS A 132 -22.77 -23.33 12.66
C LYS A 132 -22.54 -22.13 13.60
N ASN A 133 -23.63 -21.46 14.00
CA ASN A 133 -23.67 -20.30 14.91
C ASN A 133 -23.36 -18.92 14.31
N TRP A 134 -23.07 -18.79 13.02
CA TRP A 134 -23.00 -17.47 12.38
C TRP A 134 -24.41 -16.99 12.00
N ARG A 135 -24.62 -15.67 11.98
CA ARG A 135 -25.90 -15.05 11.58
C ARG A 135 -25.73 -14.12 10.40
N ILE A 136 -26.83 -13.88 9.69
CA ILE A 136 -26.91 -12.84 8.65
C ILE A 136 -27.44 -11.57 9.33
N GLY A 137 -26.80 -10.43 9.08
CA GLY A 137 -27.23 -9.15 9.63
C GLY A 137 -26.64 -7.98 8.88
N TYR A 138 -26.72 -6.79 9.48
CA TYR A 138 -26.17 -5.56 8.91
C TYR A 138 -24.93 -5.09 9.67
N VAL A 139 -24.12 -4.24 9.05
CA VAL A 139 -22.98 -3.63 9.75
C VAL A 139 -23.45 -2.85 10.97
N THR A 140 -24.59 -2.15 10.85
CA THR A 140 -25.24 -1.41 11.95
C THR A 140 -25.71 -2.28 13.11
N ASP A 141 -25.72 -3.60 12.99
CA ASP A 141 -25.98 -4.48 14.13
C ASP A 141 -24.79 -4.54 15.11
N LEU A 142 -23.61 -4.10 14.67
CA LEU A 142 -22.35 -4.15 15.43
C LEU A 142 -21.81 -2.75 15.77
N VAL A 143 -22.32 -1.70 15.12
CA VAL A 143 -21.73 -0.36 15.16
C VAL A 143 -22.75 0.76 15.22
N GLU A 144 -22.34 1.90 15.79
CA GLU A 144 -22.94 3.21 15.59
C GLU A 144 -22.23 3.93 14.43
N ILE A 145 -23.00 4.58 13.54
CA ILE A 145 -22.45 5.35 12.40
C ILE A 145 -22.62 6.86 12.65
N ASP A 146 -21.50 7.58 12.58
CA ASP A 146 -21.33 9.01 12.90
C ASP A 146 -21.83 9.36 14.31
N PRO A 147 -21.20 8.82 15.37
CA PRO A 147 -21.49 9.20 16.74
C PRO A 147 -21.39 10.72 16.91
N ARG A 148 -22.28 11.29 17.73
CA ARG A 148 -22.26 12.73 18.00
C ARG A 148 -21.11 13.09 18.95
N PHE A 149 -20.56 14.29 18.76
CA PHE A 149 -19.64 14.87 19.72
C PHE A 149 -20.33 15.04 21.08
N PRO A 150 -19.81 14.45 22.18
CA PRO A 150 -20.44 14.52 23.49
C PRO A 150 -20.38 15.95 24.07
N LYS A 151 -21.36 16.27 24.93
CA LYS A 151 -21.38 17.53 25.70
C LYS A 151 -20.43 17.43 26.89
N GLY A 152 -19.87 18.56 27.33
CA GLY A 152 -19.07 18.64 28.56
C GLY A 152 -17.64 18.12 28.43
N ILE A 153 -17.10 18.03 27.22
CA ILE A 153 -15.68 17.73 26.98
C ILE A 153 -14.86 18.98 27.34
N GLU A 154 -13.97 18.84 28.31
CA GLU A 154 -13.02 19.89 28.72
C GLU A 154 -11.67 19.64 28.05
N THR A 155 -11.47 20.19 26.85
CA THR A 155 -10.16 20.20 26.17
C THR A 155 -10.07 21.39 25.21
N ASP A 156 -8.92 22.06 25.19
CA ASP A 156 -8.68 23.17 24.28
C ASP A 156 -8.10 22.73 22.94
N THR A 157 -7.41 21.59 22.92
CA THR A 157 -6.74 21.03 21.73
C THR A 157 -7.10 19.58 21.51
N VAL A 158 -7.13 19.15 20.26
CA VAL A 158 -7.52 17.79 19.85
C VAL A 158 -6.67 17.33 18.67
N SER A 159 -6.67 16.03 18.42
CA SER A 159 -6.08 15.49 17.19
C SER A 159 -6.90 15.91 15.97
N PHE A 160 -6.20 16.17 14.86
CA PHE A 160 -6.81 16.52 13.59
C PHE A 160 -6.23 15.65 12.47
N VAL A 161 -7.13 14.96 11.75
CA VAL A 161 -6.78 14.02 10.68
C VAL A 161 -7.54 14.37 9.40
N PRO A 162 -6.99 15.23 8.54
CA PRO A 162 -7.54 15.48 7.21
C PRO A 162 -7.32 14.28 6.27
N MET A 163 -8.04 14.26 5.16
CA MET A 163 -8.09 13.11 4.24
C MET A 163 -6.74 12.79 3.56
N ASP A 164 -5.89 13.80 3.36
CA ASP A 164 -4.57 13.67 2.74
C ASP A 164 -3.54 13.01 3.67
N LEU A 165 -3.73 13.09 5.00
CA LEU A 165 -2.85 12.45 5.98
C LEU A 165 -3.17 10.96 6.24
N ILE A 166 -4.17 10.40 5.56
CA ILE A 166 -4.42 8.95 5.56
C ILE A 166 -3.94 8.37 4.23
N ASP A 167 -3.04 7.40 4.29
CA ASP A 167 -2.56 6.66 3.13
C ASP A 167 -3.55 5.57 2.68
N GLU A 168 -3.25 4.91 1.55
CA GLU A 168 -4.09 3.85 0.99
C GLU A 168 -4.03 2.53 1.78
N ASN A 169 -3.10 2.41 2.73
CA ASN A 169 -2.98 1.26 3.63
C ASN A 169 -3.69 1.50 4.98
N GLY A 170 -4.25 2.69 5.17
CA GLY A 170 -4.95 3.12 6.36
C GLY A 170 -4.07 3.61 7.50
N ASN A 171 -2.82 3.96 7.20
CA ASN A 171 -1.93 4.60 8.15
C ASN A 171 -2.20 6.11 8.20
N ILE A 172 -2.14 6.67 9.40
CA ILE A 172 -2.04 8.11 9.61
C ILE A 172 -0.57 8.49 9.42
N VAL A 173 -0.26 9.20 8.33
CA VAL A 173 1.11 9.61 7.97
C VAL A 173 1.65 10.61 8.99
N GLU A 174 0.79 11.51 9.44
CA GLU A 174 1.07 12.54 10.43
C GLU A 174 -0.22 12.88 11.15
N GLN A 175 -0.15 13.06 12.46
CA GLN A 175 -1.27 13.56 13.25
C GLN A 175 -1.01 15.02 13.59
N ARG A 176 -1.96 15.90 13.25
CA ARG A 176 -1.89 17.32 13.62
C ARG A 176 -2.63 17.56 14.92
N ILE A 177 -2.21 18.58 15.66
CA ILE A 177 -2.93 19.08 16.82
C ILE A 177 -3.54 20.42 16.45
N GLU A 178 -4.84 20.58 16.70
CA GLU A 178 -5.58 21.80 16.38
C GLU A 178 -6.42 22.24 17.59
N PRO A 179 -6.69 23.56 17.75
CA PRO A 179 -7.64 24.04 18.74
C PRO A 179 -9.04 23.48 18.49
N LEU A 180 -9.71 22.99 19.53
CA LEU A 180 -11.06 22.42 19.43
C LEU A 180 -12.04 23.40 18.78
N GLU A 181 -11.99 24.68 19.14
CA GLU A 181 -12.85 25.73 18.58
C GLU A 181 -12.77 25.84 17.05
N LYS A 182 -11.60 25.57 16.47
CA LYS A 182 -11.36 25.64 15.03
C LYS A 182 -11.96 24.45 14.28
N VAL A 183 -11.95 23.26 14.90
CA VAL A 183 -12.34 22.01 14.24
C VAL A 183 -13.71 21.49 14.66
N LYS A 184 -14.27 21.93 15.79
CA LYS A 184 -15.58 21.47 16.28
C LYS A 184 -16.76 21.80 15.34
N LYS A 185 -16.57 22.75 14.41
CA LYS A 185 -17.53 23.10 13.35
C LYS A 185 -16.90 22.80 12.00
N GLY A 186 -17.67 22.15 11.11
CA GLY A 186 -17.23 21.90 9.73
C GLY A 186 -16.32 20.68 9.54
N TYR A 187 -16.09 19.89 10.59
CA TYR A 187 -15.34 18.63 10.54
C TYR A 187 -16.09 17.51 11.27
N THR A 188 -15.69 16.28 11.01
CA THR A 188 -16.30 15.08 11.59
C THR A 188 -15.56 14.68 12.87
N TYR A 189 -16.29 14.60 13.98
CA TYR A 189 -15.77 14.09 15.26
C TYR A 189 -15.58 12.57 15.23
N PHE A 190 -14.50 12.10 15.85
CA PHE A 190 -14.26 10.70 16.19
C PHE A 190 -13.50 10.60 17.52
N ALA A 191 -13.51 9.42 18.12
CA ALA A 191 -12.80 9.11 19.37
C ALA A 191 -11.82 7.96 19.18
N GLU A 192 -11.03 7.72 20.23
CA GLU A 192 -10.10 6.60 20.30
C GLU A 192 -10.80 5.26 20.03
N GLY A 193 -10.26 4.46 19.11
CA GLY A 193 -10.84 3.18 18.69
C GLY A 193 -11.96 3.27 17.64
N ASP A 194 -12.37 4.47 17.21
CA ASP A 194 -13.29 4.61 16.08
C ASP A 194 -12.60 4.28 14.75
N ILE A 195 -13.38 3.80 13.78
CA ILE A 195 -12.91 3.51 12.43
C ILE A 195 -13.38 4.62 11.50
N LEU A 196 -12.45 5.25 10.78
CA LEU A 196 -12.75 6.22 9.74
C LEU A 196 -12.86 5.52 8.39
N PHE A 197 -13.95 5.77 7.66
CA PHE A 197 -14.18 5.20 6.33
C PHE A 197 -14.43 6.33 5.32
N ALA A 198 -13.54 6.50 4.34
CA ALA A 198 -13.73 7.53 3.32
C ALA A 198 -14.99 7.23 2.50
N LYS A 199 -15.85 8.23 2.28
CA LYS A 199 -17.14 8.04 1.60
C LYS A 199 -17.16 8.51 0.15
N ILE A 200 -16.16 9.25 -0.32
CA ILE A 200 -16.12 9.89 -1.65
C ILE A 200 -15.06 9.27 -2.59
N THR A 201 -15.31 9.27 -3.90
CA THR A 201 -14.33 8.94 -4.94
C THR A 201 -13.23 10.03 -5.03
N PRO A 202 -11.95 9.69 -5.31
CA PRO A 202 -11.38 8.33 -5.40
C PRO A 202 -10.98 7.76 -4.03
N CYS A 203 -11.05 8.54 -2.95
CA CYS A 203 -10.52 8.15 -1.63
C CYS A 203 -11.12 6.83 -1.12
N MET A 204 -12.44 6.64 -1.25
CA MET A 204 -13.11 5.40 -0.87
C MET A 204 -12.61 4.21 -1.69
N GLU A 205 -12.51 4.38 -3.00
CA GLU A 205 -12.09 3.35 -3.97
C GLU A 205 -10.62 2.93 -3.74
N ASN A 206 -9.77 3.90 -3.40
CA ASN A 206 -8.35 3.70 -3.08
C ASN A 206 -8.10 3.13 -1.68
N GLY A 207 -9.15 2.83 -0.91
CA GLY A 207 -8.98 2.21 0.40
C GLY A 207 -8.75 3.18 1.55
N LYS A 208 -8.85 4.50 1.36
CA LYS A 208 -8.63 5.46 2.46
C LYS A 208 -9.64 5.22 3.59
N GLY A 209 -9.11 5.17 4.79
CA GLY A 209 -9.80 4.87 6.04
C GLY A 209 -8.76 4.48 7.08
N THR A 210 -9.04 4.56 8.36
CA THR A 210 -8.05 4.25 9.40
C THR A 210 -8.73 3.82 10.68
N LEU A 211 -7.99 3.12 11.53
CA LEU A 211 -8.37 2.92 12.92
C LEU A 211 -7.77 4.07 13.74
N ALA A 212 -8.63 4.91 14.33
CA ALA A 212 -8.19 6.00 15.18
C ALA A 212 -7.48 5.42 16.41
N THR A 213 -6.17 5.67 16.48
CA THR A 213 -5.27 5.23 17.54
C THR A 213 -4.38 6.39 17.96
N ASN A 214 -4.00 6.44 19.23
CA ASN A 214 -3.08 7.43 19.79
C ASN A 214 -3.60 8.87 19.61
N LEU A 215 -4.86 9.12 19.95
CA LEU A 215 -5.43 10.46 19.87
C LEU A 215 -5.06 11.30 21.09
N LEU A 216 -4.71 12.57 20.88
CA LEU A 216 -4.57 13.54 21.96
C LEU A 216 -5.92 13.65 22.68
N ASN A 217 -5.90 13.39 23.99
CA ASN A 217 -7.08 13.38 24.85
C ASN A 217 -8.18 12.39 24.39
N GLY A 218 -7.82 11.38 23.59
CA GLY A 218 -8.76 10.38 23.06
C GLY A 218 -9.76 10.92 22.04
N ILE A 219 -9.53 12.13 21.50
CA ILE A 219 -10.49 12.85 20.65
C ILE A 219 -9.81 13.32 19.37
N GLY A 220 -10.51 13.14 18.25
CA GLY A 220 -10.08 13.64 16.96
C GLY A 220 -11.20 14.27 16.14
N PHE A 221 -10.79 15.14 15.22
CA PHE A 221 -11.65 15.67 14.17
C PHE A 221 -11.01 15.42 12.81
N GLY A 222 -11.82 15.12 11.80
CA GLY A 222 -11.33 14.80 10.48
C GLY A 222 -12.22 15.32 9.37
N SER A 223 -11.85 15.02 8.13
CA SER A 223 -12.61 15.45 6.96
C SER A 223 -14.10 15.07 7.06
N THR A 224 -14.98 15.96 6.60
CA THR A 224 -16.42 15.68 6.45
C THR A 224 -16.71 14.55 5.47
N GLU A 225 -15.72 14.15 4.67
CA GLU A 225 -15.81 13.02 3.75
C GLU A 225 -15.47 11.66 4.38
N PHE A 226 -15.38 11.60 5.71
CA PHE A 226 -15.40 10.34 6.47
C PHE A 226 -16.80 10.02 6.99
N TYR A 227 -17.12 8.72 7.00
CA TYR A 227 -18.01 8.15 8.01
C TYR A 227 -17.17 7.70 9.21
N VAL A 228 -17.74 7.84 10.40
CA VAL A 228 -17.14 7.33 11.64
C VAL A 228 -17.93 6.10 12.07
N ILE A 229 -17.24 4.98 12.20
CA ILE A 229 -17.80 3.68 12.53
C ILE A 229 -17.32 3.35 13.94
N ARG A 230 -18.23 3.41 14.92
CA ARG A 230 -17.93 3.11 16.32
C ARG A 230 -18.46 1.72 16.69
N PRO A 231 -17.60 0.74 17.01
CA PRO A 231 -18.03 -0.55 17.52
C PRO A 231 -18.85 -0.41 18.81
N TYR A 232 -19.95 -1.15 18.95
CA TYR A 232 -20.66 -1.25 20.23
C TYR A 232 -19.85 -2.06 21.26
N ASP A 233 -19.20 -3.13 20.80
CA ASP A 233 -18.21 -3.87 21.58
C ASP A 233 -16.80 -3.54 21.06
N LYS A 234 -15.96 -2.99 21.94
CA LYS A 234 -14.57 -2.67 21.62
C LYS A 234 -13.76 -3.90 21.18
N ASN A 235 -14.15 -5.10 21.58
CA ASN A 235 -13.47 -6.33 21.17
C ASN A 235 -13.70 -6.65 19.68
N ASP A 236 -14.74 -6.07 19.04
CA ASP A 236 -15.00 -6.23 17.62
C ASP A 236 -14.23 -5.22 16.74
N THR A 237 -13.49 -4.29 17.34
CA THR A 237 -12.82 -3.18 16.64
C THR A 237 -11.94 -3.67 15.49
N GLN A 238 -11.09 -4.66 15.72
CA GLN A 238 -10.19 -5.16 14.66
C GLN A 238 -10.91 -5.88 13.55
N TYR A 239 -11.95 -6.65 13.90
CA TYR A 239 -12.79 -7.32 12.93
C TYR A 239 -13.47 -6.30 12.02
N LEU A 240 -14.08 -5.26 12.61
CA LEU A 240 -14.77 -4.20 11.88
C LEU A 240 -13.82 -3.32 11.07
N TYR A 241 -12.63 -3.03 11.61
CA TYR A 241 -11.59 -2.32 10.89
C TYR A 241 -11.15 -3.10 9.65
N SER A 242 -10.84 -4.39 9.82
CA SER A 242 -10.44 -5.29 8.75
C SER A 242 -11.54 -5.43 7.68
N LEU A 243 -12.81 -5.54 8.10
CA LEU A 243 -13.96 -5.52 7.20
C LEU A 243 -14.03 -4.21 6.39
N SER A 244 -13.83 -3.06 7.04
CA SER A 244 -13.88 -1.74 6.40
C SER A 244 -12.76 -1.53 5.38
N MET A 245 -11.60 -2.13 5.61
CA MET A 245 -10.43 -2.07 4.73
C MET A 245 -10.44 -3.13 3.62
N SER A 246 -11.27 -4.18 3.77
CA SER A 246 -11.35 -5.24 2.77
C SER A 246 -11.75 -4.71 1.39
N LYS A 247 -11.01 -5.15 0.37
CA LYS A 247 -11.27 -4.78 -1.03
C LYS A 247 -12.67 -5.16 -1.49
N VAL A 248 -13.18 -6.26 -0.97
CA VAL A 248 -14.46 -6.79 -1.44
C VAL A 248 -15.63 -6.02 -0.80
N PHE A 249 -15.50 -5.61 0.47
CA PHE A 249 -16.48 -4.73 1.11
C PHE A 249 -16.51 -3.36 0.42
N ARG A 250 -15.33 -2.81 0.11
CA ARG A 250 -15.21 -1.55 -0.65
C ARG A 250 -15.75 -1.64 -2.07
N ARG A 251 -15.56 -2.75 -2.78
CA ARG A 251 -16.23 -2.99 -4.08
C ARG A 251 -17.76 -3.00 -3.97
N ARG A 252 -18.35 -3.44 -2.86
CA ARG A 252 -19.81 -3.34 -2.63
C ARG A 252 -20.23 -1.90 -2.37
N ALA A 253 -19.45 -1.16 -1.59
CA ALA A 253 -19.69 0.26 -1.33
C ALA A 253 -19.62 1.05 -2.65
N GLU A 254 -18.62 0.79 -3.49
CA GLU A 254 -18.42 1.40 -4.81
C GLU A 254 -19.65 1.26 -5.72
N ARG A 255 -20.20 0.04 -5.81
CA ARG A 255 -21.42 -0.23 -6.62
C ARG A 255 -22.68 0.46 -6.10
N TRP A 256 -22.66 0.92 -4.85
CA TRP A 256 -23.78 1.60 -4.20
C TRP A 256 -23.58 3.12 -4.15
N MET A 257 -22.45 3.63 -4.67
CA MET A 257 -22.20 5.06 -4.68
C MET A 257 -23.18 5.80 -5.59
N GLN A 258 -23.54 7.01 -5.19
CA GLN A 258 -24.47 7.90 -5.90
C GLN A 258 -23.77 9.21 -6.24
N GLY A 259 -24.20 9.89 -7.31
CA GLY A 259 -23.65 11.16 -7.76
C GLY A 259 -23.24 11.16 -9.24
N SER A 260 -22.73 12.29 -9.72
CA SER A 260 -22.24 12.47 -11.09
C SER A 260 -20.81 11.94 -11.27
N ALA A 261 -20.42 11.69 -12.53
CA ALA A 261 -19.12 11.13 -12.88
C ALA A 261 -17.97 11.97 -12.29
N GLY A 262 -17.18 11.36 -11.39
CA GLY A 262 -16.02 11.95 -10.72
C GLY A 262 -16.24 12.35 -9.26
N GLN A 263 -17.48 12.55 -8.80
CA GLN A 263 -17.79 12.89 -7.39
C GLN A 263 -18.96 12.06 -6.86
N ARG A 264 -18.75 10.75 -6.81
CA ARG A 264 -19.73 9.85 -6.20
C ARG A 264 -19.47 9.71 -4.71
N ARG A 265 -20.51 9.40 -3.93
CA ARG A 265 -20.42 9.12 -2.50
C ARG A 265 -21.16 7.84 -2.14
N VAL A 266 -20.62 7.08 -1.20
CA VAL A 266 -21.34 5.97 -0.55
C VAL A 266 -22.44 6.60 0.34
N PRO A 267 -23.73 6.38 0.07
CA PRO A 267 -24.79 6.86 0.95
C PRO A 267 -24.76 6.11 2.29
N LYS A 268 -25.16 6.79 3.37
CA LYS A 268 -25.08 6.26 4.75
C LYS A 268 -25.90 4.99 4.95
N ASP A 269 -26.99 4.83 4.20
CA ASP A 269 -27.86 3.66 4.26
C ASP A 269 -27.20 2.37 3.73
N PHE A 270 -26.03 2.46 3.11
CA PHE A 270 -25.22 1.29 2.73
C PHE A 270 -24.98 0.36 3.94
N PHE A 271 -24.65 0.92 5.11
CA PHE A 271 -24.32 0.14 6.31
C PHE A 271 -25.53 -0.58 6.93
N SER A 272 -26.75 -0.06 6.72
CA SER A 272 -27.99 -0.62 7.25
C SER A 272 -28.81 -1.41 6.23
N LYS A 273 -28.45 -1.37 4.95
CA LYS A 273 -29.15 -2.11 3.86
C LYS A 273 -28.32 -3.22 3.24
N ARG A 274 -27.02 -3.30 3.52
CA ARG A 274 -26.16 -4.37 3.02
C ARG A 274 -25.90 -5.44 4.06
N LEU A 275 -26.43 -6.62 3.77
CA LEU A 275 -26.20 -7.82 4.55
C LEU A 275 -24.72 -8.22 4.54
N ILE A 276 -24.27 -8.65 5.70
CA ILE A 276 -22.97 -9.27 5.97
C ILE A 276 -23.19 -10.58 6.76
N ALA A 277 -22.23 -11.48 6.67
CA ALA A 277 -22.13 -12.61 7.60
C ALA A 277 -21.52 -12.09 8.91
N ILE A 278 -22.13 -12.43 10.04
CA ILE A 278 -21.70 -12.02 11.38
C ILE A 278 -21.32 -13.29 12.15
N PRO A 279 -20.02 -13.52 12.39
CA PRO A 279 -19.56 -14.60 13.25
C PRO A 279 -20.03 -14.41 14.70
N PRO A 280 -20.03 -15.46 15.54
CA PRO A 280 -20.09 -15.33 16.99
C PRO A 280 -19.00 -14.42 17.53
N GLU A 281 -19.23 -13.80 18.68
CA GLU A 281 -18.32 -12.83 19.30
C GLU A 281 -16.86 -13.31 19.39
N LYS A 282 -16.63 -14.51 19.96
CA LYS A 282 -15.28 -15.08 20.06
C LYS A 282 -14.59 -15.27 18.70
N GLU A 283 -15.36 -15.59 17.66
CA GLU A 283 -14.82 -15.79 16.32
C GLU A 283 -14.52 -14.45 15.65
N ARG A 284 -15.33 -13.40 15.87
CA ARG A 284 -15.02 -12.05 15.40
C ARG A 284 -13.71 -11.54 15.98
N GLN A 285 -13.52 -11.70 17.30
CA GLN A 285 -12.26 -11.37 17.99
C GLN A 285 -11.09 -12.13 17.36
N ARG A 286 -11.19 -13.46 17.23
CA ARG A 286 -10.14 -14.29 16.62
C ARG A 286 -9.78 -13.84 15.20
N ILE A 287 -10.80 -13.57 14.36
CA ILE A 287 -10.61 -13.12 12.98
C ILE A 287 -9.93 -11.74 12.98
N GLY A 288 -10.38 -10.81 13.82
CA GLY A 288 -9.81 -9.48 13.95
C GLY A 288 -8.32 -9.51 14.28
N GLU A 289 -7.95 -10.26 15.33
CA GLU A 289 -6.55 -10.42 15.75
C GLU A 289 -5.70 -11.09 14.67
N MET A 290 -6.21 -12.13 13.99
CA MET A 290 -5.51 -12.78 12.87
C MET A 290 -5.23 -11.78 11.74
N PHE A 291 -6.20 -10.95 11.35
CA PHE A 291 -5.99 -9.94 10.31
C PHE A 291 -4.99 -8.87 10.74
N ARG A 292 -5.05 -8.44 12.00
CA ARG A 292 -4.07 -7.51 12.59
C ARG A 292 -2.65 -8.07 12.49
N GLU A 293 -2.45 -9.34 12.83
CA GLU A 293 -1.15 -10.02 12.74
C GLU A 293 -0.66 -10.14 11.30
N ILE A 294 -1.55 -10.52 10.37
CA ILE A 294 -1.23 -10.58 8.93
C ILE A 294 -0.78 -9.21 8.42
N ASP A 295 -1.51 -8.15 8.76
CA ASP A 295 -1.20 -6.79 8.33
C ASP A 295 0.11 -6.28 8.92
N TYR A 296 0.38 -6.58 10.18
CA TYR A 296 1.66 -6.28 10.81
C TYR A 296 2.82 -7.01 10.11
N ASN A 297 2.66 -8.30 9.79
CA ASN A 297 3.69 -9.05 9.08
C ASN A 297 3.92 -8.56 7.65
N LEU A 298 2.85 -8.17 6.94
CA LEU A 298 2.96 -7.53 5.62
C LEU A 298 3.72 -6.19 5.71
N PHE A 299 3.46 -5.39 6.74
CA PHE A 299 4.21 -4.16 7.00
C PHE A 299 5.70 -4.46 7.24
N LEU A 300 6.02 -5.40 8.12
CA LEU A 300 7.42 -5.79 8.39
C LEU A 300 8.14 -6.29 7.14
N LEU A 301 7.50 -7.16 6.35
CA LEU A 301 8.06 -7.66 5.09
C LEU A 301 8.35 -6.52 4.10
N LYS A 302 7.43 -5.55 3.99
CA LYS A 302 7.63 -4.37 3.14
C LYS A 302 8.83 -3.55 3.58
N GLU A 303 9.01 -3.36 4.89
CA GLU A 303 10.18 -2.69 5.45
C GLU A 303 11.48 -3.45 5.18
N GLN A 304 11.48 -4.78 5.30
CA GLN A 304 12.65 -5.61 4.98
C GLN A 304 13.01 -5.56 3.49
N ILE A 305 12.01 -5.57 2.60
CA ILE A 305 12.20 -5.40 1.16
C ILE A 305 12.85 -4.03 0.87
N ASN A 306 12.36 -2.96 1.50
CA ASN A 306 12.90 -1.61 1.31
C ASN A 306 14.35 -1.51 1.80
N LYS A 307 14.65 -2.06 2.99
CA LYS A 307 16.01 -2.09 3.55
C LYS A 307 16.97 -2.89 2.68
N SER A 308 16.56 -4.07 2.23
CA SER A 308 17.36 -4.94 1.36
C SER A 308 17.67 -4.26 0.03
N ARG A 309 16.68 -3.63 -0.62
CA ARG A 309 16.90 -2.85 -1.86
C ARG A 309 17.85 -1.68 -1.66
N LYS A 310 17.73 -0.95 -0.54
CA LYS A 310 18.64 0.15 -0.21
C LYS A 310 20.07 -0.35 -0.02
N LEU A 311 20.26 -1.48 0.66
CA LEU A 311 21.57 -2.10 0.83
C LEU A 311 22.18 -2.52 -0.51
N THR A 312 21.40 -3.19 -1.37
CA THR A 312 21.84 -3.57 -2.73
C THR A 312 22.30 -2.35 -3.53
N ASN A 313 21.52 -1.27 -3.53
CA ASN A 313 21.90 -0.03 -4.23
C ASN A 313 23.16 0.61 -3.63
N ASN A 314 23.30 0.65 -2.31
CA ASN A 314 24.49 1.19 -1.66
C ASN A 314 25.76 0.40 -1.97
N LEU A 315 25.67 -0.94 -1.99
CA LEU A 315 26.79 -1.81 -2.36
C LEU A 315 27.17 -1.57 -3.82
N LEU A 316 26.18 -1.53 -4.71
CA LEU A 316 26.39 -1.27 -6.12
C LEU A 316 27.03 0.10 -6.37
N ASN A 317 26.55 1.16 -5.71
CA ASN A 317 27.14 2.49 -5.82
C ASN A 317 28.56 2.48 -5.25
N THR A 318 28.81 1.85 -4.10
CA THR A 318 30.17 1.70 -3.56
C THR A 318 31.09 1.14 -4.61
N TYR A 319 30.76 -0.01 -5.21
CA TYR A 319 31.62 -0.69 -6.18
C TYR A 319 31.77 0.03 -7.53
N LEU A 320 30.77 0.81 -7.95
CA LEU A 320 30.79 1.54 -9.22
C LEU A 320 31.36 2.98 -9.09
N ASP A 321 31.39 3.53 -7.87
CA ASP A 321 31.91 4.87 -7.55
C ASP A 321 33.38 4.86 -7.07
N VAL A 322 34.01 3.70 -6.79
CA VAL A 322 35.42 3.63 -6.30
C VAL A 322 36.47 4.15 -7.31
N GLY A 323 36.10 4.67 -8.49
CA GLY A 323 37.05 5.31 -9.41
C GLY A 323 37.26 6.82 -9.19
N GLY A 324 36.80 7.36 -8.05
CA GLY A 324 37.08 8.74 -7.63
C GLY A 324 38.34 8.90 -6.77
N ALA A 325 39.40 8.14 -7.00
CA ALA A 325 40.72 8.38 -6.39
C ALA A 325 41.83 7.65 -7.16
N ASN A 326 42.33 8.28 -8.23
CA ASN A 326 43.75 8.51 -8.54
C ASN A 326 43.91 8.90 -10.01
#